data_AF-T1GL33-F1
#
_entry.id   AF-T1GL33-F1
#
_cell.length_a   1.000
_cell.length_b   1.000
_cell.length_c   1.000
_cell.angle_alpha   90.00
_cell.angle_beta   90.00
_cell.angle_gamma   90.00
#
_symmetry.space_group_name_H-M   'P 1'
#
loop_
_entity.id
_entity.type
_entity.pdbx_description
1 polymer ?
#
loop_
_entity_poly.entity_id
_entity_poly.type
_entity_poly.pdbx_seq_one_letter_code
_entity_poly.pdbx_strand_id
1 'polypeptide(L)'
;IILNLNFSSRTSSLDVQRTIEAAVEKRTKDTFGPPIGKRIACFIDDMNMPQVDDYGTQQPIALLKLLFERGGMYDRDKDLIWKKFKDLTFYSAMGCAGGGRNEVDPRFISMYSVFNLVFPNDESLAQIYSAILKGHFVKGGFKENLLKICDILVEMTLKLFKGVKKTFTMGTMPTTQH
;
A
#
# COMPACT_ATOMS: atom_id res chain seq x y z
N ILE A 1 -13.56 -11.43 1.98
CA ILE A 1 -13.85 -10.01 2.32
C ILE A 1 -12.52 -9.27 2.23
N ILE A 2 -12.47 -8.09 1.63
CA ILE A 2 -11.24 -7.27 1.58
C ILE A 2 -11.42 -6.13 2.59
N LEU A 3 -10.44 -5.95 3.47
CA LEU A 3 -10.36 -4.85 4.41
C LEU A 3 -9.15 -3.99 4.03
N ASN A 4 -9.38 -2.75 3.60
CA ASN A 4 -8.30 -1.83 3.27
C ASN A 4 -7.94 -0.98 4.50
N LEU A 5 -6.66 -0.94 4.85
CA LEU A 5 -6.09 -0.11 5.88
C LEU A 5 -5.09 0.85 5.22
N ASN A 6 -5.47 2.10 5.02
CA ASN A 6 -4.58 3.11 4.46
C ASN A 6 -3.86 3.82 5.59
N PHE A 7 -2.55 3.66 5.67
CA PHE A 7 -1.76 4.30 6.71
C PHE A 7 -1.37 5.72 6.31
N SER A 8 -1.22 6.57 7.32
CA SER A 8 -0.76 7.94 7.21
C SER A 8 0.14 8.25 8.39
N SER A 9 0.80 9.40 8.39
CA SER A 9 1.63 9.85 9.52
C SER A 9 0.86 9.90 10.84
N ARG A 10 -0.46 10.12 10.80
CA ARG A 10 -1.32 10.23 11.98
C ARG A 10 -1.99 8.92 12.39
N THR A 11 -1.79 7.84 11.65
CA THR A 11 -2.40 6.55 11.98
C THR A 11 -1.81 6.01 13.27
N SER A 12 -2.64 5.82 14.29
CA SER A 12 -2.24 5.28 15.59
C SER A 12 -2.51 3.77 15.68
N SER A 13 -1.92 3.12 16.69
CA SER A 13 -2.25 1.71 16.97
C SER A 13 -3.74 1.50 17.30
N LEU A 14 -4.39 2.48 17.91
CA LEU A 14 -5.81 2.40 18.25
C LEU A 14 -6.69 2.41 16.98
N ASP A 15 -6.31 3.19 15.97
CA ASP A 15 -7.04 3.25 14.70
C ASP A 15 -7.00 1.90 13.98
N VAL A 16 -5.83 1.25 13.96
CA VAL A 16 -5.66 -0.10 13.40
C VAL A 16 -6.52 -1.12 14.17
N GLN A 17 -6.47 -1.08 15.51
CA GLN A 17 -7.26 -1.98 16.34
C GLN A 17 -8.76 -1.83 16.05
N ARG A 18 -9.29 -0.60 16.08
CA ARG A 18 -10.69 -0.30 15.81
C ARG A 18 -11.12 -0.73 14.42
N THR A 19 -10.28 -0.52 13.41
CA THR A 19 -10.56 -0.93 12.03
C THR A 19 -10.68 -2.44 11.89
N ILE A 20 -9.77 -3.21 12.51
CA ILE A 20 -9.82 -4.67 12.49
C ILE A 20 -11.03 -5.17 13.29
N GLU A 21 -11.28 -4.62 14.48
CA GLU A 21 -12.41 -4.99 15.33
C GLU A 21 -13.77 -4.72 14.66
N ALA A 22 -13.90 -3.61 13.92
CA ALA A 22 -15.12 -3.29 13.17
C ALA A 22 -15.38 -4.25 12.00
N ALA A 23 -14.35 -4.93 11.50
CA ALA A 23 -14.45 -5.85 10.38
C ALA A 23 -14.77 -7.30 10.80
N VAL A 24 -14.75 -7.61 12.09
CA VAL A 24 -14.95 -8.96 12.62
C VAL A 24 -16.13 -9.02 13.59
N GLU A 25 -16.68 -10.21 13.75
CA GLU A 25 -17.72 -10.51 14.74
C GLU A 25 -17.16 -11.44 15.82
N LYS A 26 -17.78 -11.37 16.99
CA LYS A 26 -17.49 -12.27 18.10
C LYS A 26 -18.09 -13.64 17.80
N ARG A 27 -17.25 -14.67 17.68
CA ARG A 27 -17.68 -16.06 17.45
C ARG A 27 -17.82 -16.85 18.74
N THR A 28 -16.88 -16.66 19.67
CA THR A 28 -16.91 -17.28 21.01
C THR A 28 -16.44 -16.25 22.05
N LYS A 29 -16.33 -16.64 23.33
CA LYS A 29 -16.00 -15.72 24.45
C LYS A 29 -14.85 -14.76 24.14
N ASP A 30 -13.77 -15.27 23.56
CA ASP A 30 -12.54 -14.51 23.29
C ASP A 30 -12.09 -14.58 21.82
N THR A 31 -12.86 -15.23 20.94
CA THR A 31 -12.49 -15.40 19.52
C THR A 31 -13.34 -14.54 18.61
N PHE A 32 -12.65 -13.80 17.74
CA PHE A 32 -13.20 -12.90 16.77
C PHE A 32 -12.76 -13.33 15.36
N GLY A 33 -13.61 -13.12 14.38
CA GLY A 33 -13.31 -13.38 12.98
C GLY A 33 -14.45 -12.93 12.09
N PRO A 34 -14.31 -13.05 10.76
CA PRO A 34 -15.41 -12.79 9.85
C PRO A 34 -16.60 -13.74 10.08
N PRO A 35 -17.76 -13.48 9.45
CA PRO A 35 -18.86 -14.43 9.40
C PRO A 35 -18.41 -15.85 9.07
N ILE A 36 -19.02 -16.84 9.72
CA ILE A 36 -18.66 -18.26 9.58
C ILE A 36 -18.58 -18.64 8.10
N GLY A 37 -17.50 -19.32 7.72
CA GLY A 37 -17.24 -19.73 6.34
C GLY A 37 -16.57 -18.68 5.45
N LYS A 38 -16.34 -17.45 5.94
CA LYS A 38 -15.61 -16.40 5.20
C LYS A 38 -14.20 -16.19 5.77
N ARG A 39 -13.36 -15.52 4.97
CA ARG A 39 -12.03 -15.01 5.35
C ARG A 39 -11.91 -13.53 5.01
N ILE A 40 -11.10 -12.79 5.76
CA ILE A 40 -10.75 -11.41 5.46
C ILE A 40 -9.31 -11.34 4.96
N ALA A 41 -9.11 -10.69 3.83
CA ALA A 41 -7.82 -10.24 3.35
C ALA A 41 -7.65 -8.76 3.75
N CYS A 42 -6.79 -8.49 4.72
CA CYS A 42 -6.40 -7.16 5.16
C CYS A 42 -5.30 -6.65 4.23
N PHE A 43 -5.57 -5.60 3.47
CA PHE A 43 -4.56 -4.92 2.65
C PHE A 43 -4.14 -3.62 3.34
N ILE A 44 -2.85 -3.50 3.67
CA ILE A 44 -2.27 -2.33 4.32
C ILE A 44 -1.50 -1.53 3.27
N ASP A 45 -2.01 -0.36 2.93
CA ASP A 45 -1.32 0.57 2.04
C ASP A 45 -0.48 1.55 2.85
N ASP A 46 0.64 2.00 2.28
CA ASP A 46 1.57 2.95 2.91
C ASP A 46 2.06 2.52 4.30
N MET A 47 2.39 1.23 4.48
CA MET A 47 2.75 0.65 5.78
C MET A 47 3.82 1.42 6.56
N ASN A 48 4.77 2.06 5.87
CA ASN A 48 5.88 2.80 6.49
C ASN A 48 5.64 4.30 6.69
N MET A 49 4.43 4.79 6.43
CA MET A 49 4.04 6.17 6.68
C MET A 49 3.78 6.56 8.15
N PRO A 50 3.37 5.68 9.09
CA PRO A 50 3.10 6.09 10.46
C PRO A 50 4.28 6.80 11.10
N GLN A 51 3.98 7.83 11.90
CA GLN A 51 5.00 8.61 12.60
C GLN A 51 5.81 7.72 13.55
N VAL A 52 7.12 7.95 13.54
CA VAL A 52 8.08 7.33 14.44
C VAL A 52 8.10 8.12 15.76
N ASP A 53 8.05 7.42 16.88
CA ASP A 53 8.19 8.04 18.20
C ASP A 53 9.66 8.36 18.54
N ASP A 54 9.88 9.01 19.69
CA ASP A 54 11.23 9.40 20.16
C ASP A 54 12.19 8.21 20.35
N TYR A 55 11.67 6.98 20.37
CA TYR A 55 12.43 5.75 20.56
C TYR A 55 12.66 4.98 19.25
N GLY A 56 12.26 5.54 18.10
CA GLY A 56 12.45 4.88 16.81
C GLY A 56 11.39 3.82 16.49
N THR A 57 10.23 3.84 17.17
CA THR A 57 9.17 2.84 16.96
C THR A 57 7.91 3.42 16.35
N GLN A 58 7.14 2.59 15.65
CA GLN A 58 5.86 2.95 15.06
C GLN A 58 4.76 2.16 15.74
N GLN A 59 3.87 2.84 16.46
CA GLN A 59 2.82 2.18 17.25
C GLN A 59 1.93 1.21 16.43
N PRO A 60 1.47 1.56 15.20
CA PRO A 60 0.70 0.63 14.37
C PRO A 60 1.46 -0.66 14.05
N ILE A 61 2.76 -0.55 13.77
CA ILE A 61 3.64 -1.67 13.44
C ILE A 61 3.84 -2.57 14.67
N ALA A 62 4.06 -1.98 15.84
CA ALA A 62 4.18 -2.74 17.08
C ALA A 62 2.92 -3.54 17.41
N LEU A 63 1.73 -2.97 17.18
CA LEU A 63 0.46 -3.68 17.35
C LEU A 63 0.31 -4.82 16.34
N LEU A 64 0.59 -4.57 15.07
CA LEU A 64 0.51 -5.61 14.03
C LEU A 64 1.49 -6.75 14.30
N LYS A 65 2.70 -6.43 14.76
CA LYS A 65 3.68 -7.43 15.19
C LYS A 65 3.13 -8.32 16.29
N LEU A 66 2.53 -7.74 17.34
CA LEU A 66 1.87 -8.50 18.40
C LEU A 66 0.76 -9.40 17.84
N LEU A 67 -0.09 -8.84 16.97
CA LEU A 67 -1.19 -9.57 16.34
C LEU A 67 -0.69 -10.76 15.52
N PHE A 68 0.41 -10.59 14.78
CA PHE A 68 0.95 -11.63 13.92
C PHE A 68 1.65 -12.72 14.73
N GLU A 69 2.41 -12.34 15.77
CA GLU A 69 3.15 -13.30 16.61
C GLU A 69 2.23 -14.12 17.51
N ARG A 70 1.15 -13.50 18.01
CA ARG A 70 0.30 -14.11 19.05
C ARG A 70 -1.12 -14.43 18.59
N GLY A 71 -1.50 -14.03 17.38
CA GLY A 71 -2.85 -14.22 16.84
C GLY A 71 -3.92 -13.44 17.61
N GLY A 72 -3.55 -12.35 18.29
CA GLY A 72 -4.46 -11.59 19.13
C GLY A 72 -3.92 -10.24 19.61
N MET A 73 -4.79 -9.47 20.26
CA MET A 73 -4.46 -8.21 20.94
C MET A 73 -5.34 -8.00 22.15
N TYR A 74 -4.90 -7.16 23.10
CA TYR A 74 -5.66 -6.83 24.30
C TYR A 74 -6.77 -5.80 24.02
N ASP A 75 -7.93 -5.99 24.64
CA ASP A 75 -8.99 -5.00 24.70
C ASP A 75 -8.56 -3.81 25.57
N ARG A 76 -8.50 -2.60 25.00
CA ARG A 76 -8.08 -1.40 25.73
C ARG A 76 -9.21 -0.75 26.53
N ASP A 77 -10.47 -1.14 26.27
CA ASP A 77 -11.67 -0.52 26.87
C ASP A 77 -12.31 -1.40 27.96
N LYS A 78 -12.13 -2.73 27.90
CA LYS A 78 -12.81 -3.71 28.78
C LYS A 78 -11.83 -4.69 29.44
N ASP A 79 -11.16 -4.22 30.48
CA ASP A 79 -10.38 -5.05 31.42
C ASP A 79 -9.18 -5.81 30.83
N LEU A 80 -8.59 -5.34 29.73
CA LEU A 80 -7.42 -5.99 29.11
C LEU A 80 -7.67 -7.46 28.76
N ILE A 81 -8.88 -7.79 28.30
CA ILE A 81 -9.21 -9.14 27.84
C ILE A 81 -8.46 -9.42 26.53
N TRP A 82 -7.83 -10.59 26.43
CA TRP A 82 -7.16 -11.02 25.20
C TRP A 82 -8.15 -11.43 24.12
N LYS A 83 -8.20 -10.68 23.01
CA LYS A 83 -9.01 -11.00 21.83
C LYS A 83 -8.18 -11.80 20.84
N LYS A 84 -8.61 -13.02 20.53
CA LYS A 84 -8.02 -13.89 19.49
C LYS A 84 -8.68 -13.61 18.15
N PHE A 85 -7.90 -13.37 17.11
CA PHE A 85 -8.42 -13.14 15.76
C PHE A 85 -8.14 -14.36 14.87
N LYS A 86 -9.15 -14.81 14.13
CA LYS A 86 -9.05 -15.95 13.20
C LYS A 86 -9.53 -15.57 11.81
N ASP A 87 -9.04 -16.31 10.82
CA ASP A 87 -9.41 -16.18 9.40
C ASP A 87 -9.11 -14.79 8.79
N LEU A 88 -8.02 -14.18 9.26
CA LEU A 88 -7.43 -12.96 8.71
C LEU A 88 -6.16 -13.32 7.92
N THR A 89 -5.94 -12.68 6.79
CA THR A 89 -4.69 -12.75 6.00
C THR A 89 -4.25 -11.35 5.69
N PHE A 90 -2.95 -11.06 5.79
CA PHE A 90 -2.42 -9.71 5.63
C PHE A 90 -1.57 -9.59 4.38
N TYR A 91 -1.80 -8.52 3.64
CA TYR A 91 -1.04 -8.08 2.48
C TYR A 91 -0.65 -6.64 2.72
N SER A 92 0.52 -6.23 2.24
CA SER A 92 0.99 -4.89 2.50
C SER A 92 1.84 -4.33 1.38
N ALA A 93 1.75 -3.03 1.19
CA ALA A 93 2.55 -2.27 0.26
C ALA A 93 3.21 -1.08 0.99
N MET A 94 4.43 -0.76 0.59
CA MET A 94 5.15 0.42 1.05
C MET A 94 6.15 0.88 -0.01
N GLY A 95 6.44 2.18 -0.02
CA GLY A 95 7.54 2.72 -0.81
C GLY A 95 8.89 2.48 -0.12
N CYS A 96 9.99 2.57 -0.88
CA CYS A 96 11.33 2.55 -0.30
C CYS A 96 11.50 3.67 0.74
N ALA A 97 12.29 3.41 1.78
CA ALA A 97 12.60 4.40 2.80
C ALA A 97 13.29 5.64 2.18
N GLY A 98 12.99 6.82 2.73
CA GLY A 98 13.44 8.12 2.21
C GLY A 98 12.30 9.02 1.75
N GLY A 99 12.58 10.31 1.57
CA GLY A 99 11.59 11.29 1.08
C GLY A 99 10.32 11.40 1.94
N GLY A 100 10.44 11.21 3.27
CA GLY A 100 9.31 11.24 4.21
C GLY A 100 8.73 9.87 4.56
N ARG A 101 9.25 8.78 3.98
CA ARG A 101 8.92 7.40 4.34
C ARG A 101 9.93 6.81 5.32
N ASN A 102 9.44 6.14 6.35
CA ASN A 102 10.28 5.63 7.44
C ASN A 102 10.79 4.21 7.15
N GLU A 103 11.83 3.80 7.88
CA GLU A 103 12.20 2.39 7.97
C GLU A 103 11.22 1.66 8.90
N VAL A 104 10.92 0.40 8.60
CA VAL A 104 10.04 -0.45 9.40
C VAL A 104 10.90 -1.48 10.14
N ASP A 105 10.52 -1.84 11.37
CA ASP A 105 11.24 -2.83 12.19
C ASP A 105 11.54 -4.11 11.37
N PRO A 106 12.83 -4.47 11.17
CA PRO A 106 13.22 -5.68 10.45
C PRO A 106 12.60 -6.96 11.02
N ARG A 107 12.31 -7.00 12.32
CA ARG A 107 11.64 -8.14 12.98
C ARG A 107 10.18 -8.29 12.55
N PHE A 108 9.53 -7.19 12.15
CA PHE A 108 8.19 -7.24 11.59
C PHE A 108 8.24 -7.60 10.10
N ILE A 109 9.19 -7.02 9.36
CA ILE A 109 9.41 -7.34 7.94
C ILE A 109 9.72 -8.83 7.75
N SER A 110 10.48 -9.46 8.66
CA SER A 110 10.82 -10.89 8.57
C SER A 110 9.60 -11.83 8.67
N MET A 111 8.45 -11.32 9.10
CA MET A 111 7.19 -12.06 9.12
C MET A 111 6.48 -12.07 7.75
N TYR A 112 6.99 -11.30 6.78
CA TYR A 112 6.48 -11.22 5.42
C TYR A 112 7.40 -11.92 4.41
N SER A 113 6.81 -12.32 3.28
CA SER A 113 7.56 -12.52 2.04
C SER A 113 7.60 -11.20 1.28
N VAL A 114 8.79 -10.61 1.14
CA VAL A 114 8.97 -9.28 0.57
C VAL A 114 9.40 -9.38 -0.90
N PHE A 115 8.75 -8.59 -1.75
CA PHE A 115 9.09 -8.46 -3.16
C PHE A 115 9.37 -7.00 -3.49
N ASN A 116 10.46 -6.75 -4.23
CA ASN A 116 10.77 -5.41 -4.72
C ASN A 116 10.14 -5.18 -6.09
N LEU A 117 9.31 -4.14 -6.21
CA LEU A 117 8.71 -3.73 -7.48
C LEU A 117 9.57 -2.64 -8.11
N VAL A 118 10.26 -2.99 -9.18
CA VAL A 118 11.05 -2.04 -9.97
C VAL A 118 10.17 -1.30 -10.97
N PHE A 119 10.59 -0.10 -11.35
CA PHE A 119 9.91 0.67 -12.38
C PHE A 119 9.92 -0.11 -13.71
N PRO A 120 8.81 -0.16 -14.46
CA PRO A 120 8.77 -0.87 -15.74
C PRO A 120 9.78 -0.30 -16.74
N ASN A 121 10.25 -1.16 -17.65
CA ASN A 121 11.12 -0.72 -18.73
C ASN A 121 10.36 0.10 -19.78
N ASP A 122 11.11 0.80 -20.62
CA ASP A 122 10.57 1.73 -21.61
C ASP A 122 9.62 1.09 -22.61
N GLU A 123 9.94 -0.14 -23.02
CA GLU A 123 9.12 -0.93 -23.95
C GLU A 123 7.77 -1.28 -23.32
N SER A 124 7.76 -1.69 -22.05
CA SER A 124 6.54 -1.99 -21.30
C SER A 124 5.68 -0.74 -21.14
N LEU A 125 6.29 0.40 -20.82
CA LEU A 125 5.57 1.67 -20.70
C LEU A 125 4.94 2.07 -22.04
N ALA A 126 5.71 2.01 -23.13
CA ALA A 126 5.21 2.30 -24.47
C ALA A 126 4.04 1.37 -24.82
N GLN A 127 4.16 0.07 -24.55
CA GLN A 127 3.09 -0.90 -24.79
C GLN A 127 1.83 -0.60 -23.97
N ILE A 128 1.96 -0.32 -22.67
CA ILE A 128 0.82 -0.03 -21.79
C ILE A 128 0.10 1.23 -22.27
N TYR A 129 0.82 2.33 -22.49
CA TYR A 129 0.22 3.60 -22.89
C TYR A 129 -0.34 3.55 -24.31
N SER A 130 0.35 2.91 -25.26
CA SER A 130 -0.19 2.71 -26.61
C SER A 130 -1.44 1.85 -26.61
N ALA A 131 -1.49 0.78 -25.82
CA ALA A 131 -2.68 -0.07 -25.72
C ALA A 131 -3.90 0.72 -25.19
N ILE A 132 -3.70 1.53 -24.14
CA ILE A 132 -4.75 2.39 -23.59
C ILE A 132 -5.22 3.41 -24.65
N LEU A 133 -4.30 4.15 -25.25
CA LEU A 133 -4.63 5.21 -26.19
C LEU A 133 -5.31 4.68 -27.47
N LYS A 134 -4.79 3.59 -28.03
CA LYS A 134 -5.40 2.91 -29.19
C LYS A 134 -6.78 2.38 -28.84
N GLY A 135 -6.96 1.78 -27.67
CA GLY A 135 -8.25 1.31 -27.20
C GLY A 135 -9.31 2.43 -27.15
N HIS A 136 -8.92 3.62 -26.70
CA HIS A 136 -9.79 4.80 -26.72
C HIS A 136 -10.16 5.25 -28.14
N PHE A 137 -9.21 5.25 -29.07
CA PHE A 137 -9.45 5.66 -30.46
C PHE A 137 -10.38 4.69 -31.19
N VAL A 138 -10.20 3.37 -30.97
CA VAL A 138 -11.10 2.35 -31.52
C VAL A 138 -12.51 2.53 -30.96
N LYS A 139 -12.65 2.69 -29.64
CA LYS A 139 -13.97 2.87 -29.00
C LYS A 139 -14.66 4.16 -29.46
N GLY A 140 -13.89 5.21 -29.77
CA GLY A 140 -14.41 6.48 -30.29
C GLY A 140 -14.77 6.48 -31.77
N GLY A 141 -14.57 5.38 -32.50
CA GLY A 141 -14.89 5.28 -33.93
C GLY A 141 -13.92 6.08 -34.82
N PHE A 142 -12.70 6.35 -34.35
CA PHE A 142 -11.70 7.07 -35.13
C PHE A 142 -11.14 6.19 -36.26
N LYS A 143 -10.75 6.83 -37.38
CA LYS A 143 -10.16 6.13 -38.54
C LYS A 143 -8.85 5.43 -38.15
N GLU A 144 -8.62 4.23 -38.69
CA GLU A 144 -7.44 3.40 -38.37
C GLU A 144 -6.10 4.10 -38.66
N ASN A 145 -6.06 5.00 -39.65
CA ASN A 145 -4.86 5.79 -39.95
C ASN A 145 -4.37 6.62 -38.75
N LEU A 146 -5.27 6.99 -37.83
CA LEU A 146 -4.93 7.75 -36.63
C LEU A 146 -4.30 6.87 -35.54
N LEU A 147 -4.43 5.54 -35.61
CA LEU A 147 -3.81 4.62 -34.64
C LEU A 147 -2.28 4.64 -34.71
N LYS A 148 -1.72 4.96 -35.88
CA LYS A 148 -0.26 5.16 -36.06
C LYS A 148 0.24 6.42 -35.34
N ILE A 149 -0.62 7.43 -35.22
CA ILE A 149 -0.30 8.68 -34.50
C ILE A 149 -0.25 8.41 -32.99
N CYS A 150 -1.05 7.48 -32.47
CA CYS A 150 -1.04 7.12 -31.05
C CYS A 150 0.35 6.67 -30.57
N ASP A 151 1.06 5.85 -31.36
CA ASP A 151 2.40 5.37 -30.98
C ASP A 151 3.41 6.52 -30.96
N ILE A 152 3.36 7.40 -31.96
CA ILE A 152 4.22 8.60 -32.03
C ILE A 152 3.99 9.50 -30.81
N LEU A 153 2.72 9.73 -30.44
CA LEU A 153 2.37 10.55 -29.28
C LEU A 153 2.92 9.97 -27.98
N VAL A 154 2.72 8.67 -27.76
CA VAL A 154 3.24 7.98 -26.57
C VAL A 154 4.76 8.07 -26.50
N GLU A 155 5.45 7.83 -27.61
CA GLU A 155 6.92 7.93 -27.68
C GLU A 155 7.40 9.36 -27.36
N MET A 156 6.77 10.37 -27.95
CA MET A 156 7.09 11.78 -27.71
C MET A 156 6.86 12.16 -26.25
N THR A 157 5.73 11.76 -25.65
CA THR A 157 5.43 12.04 -24.24
C THR A 157 6.39 11.35 -23.30
N LEU A 158 6.76 10.10 -23.55
CA LEU A 158 7.75 9.37 -22.75
C LEU A 158 9.14 10.02 -22.85
N LYS A 159 9.56 10.44 -24.04
CA LYS A 159 10.82 11.19 -24.24
C LYS A 159 10.81 12.51 -23.48
N LEU A 160 9.72 13.28 -23.58
CA LEU A 160 9.57 14.54 -22.86
C LEU A 160 9.63 14.32 -21.34
N PHE A 161 8.87 13.35 -20.82
CA PHE A 161 8.85 13.03 -19.39
C PHE A 161 10.25 12.68 -18.86
N LYS A 162 11.00 11.86 -19.59
CA LYS A 162 12.40 11.53 -19.21
C LYS A 162 13.31 12.73 -19.29
N GLY A 163 13.15 13.58 -20.31
CA GLY A 163 13.90 14.82 -20.44
C GLY A 163 13.69 15.74 -19.24
N VAL A 164 12.43 16.00 -18.90
CA VAL A 164 12.04 16.79 -17.73
C VAL A 164 12.56 16.15 -16.44
N LYS A 165 12.30 14.85 -16.23
CA LYS A 165 12.77 14.15 -15.03
C LYS A 165 14.28 14.28 -14.88
N LYS A 166 15.08 14.05 -15.94
CA LYS A 166 16.53 14.17 -15.89
C LYS A 166 16.99 15.58 -15.52
N THR A 167 16.33 16.61 -16.07
CA THR A 167 16.66 18.01 -15.77
C THR A 167 16.32 18.41 -14.34
N PHE A 168 15.21 17.94 -13.79
CA PHE A 168 14.71 18.39 -12.48
C PHE A 168 15.02 17.44 -11.31
N THR A 169 15.53 16.22 -11.53
CA THR A 169 15.95 15.31 -10.45
C THR A 169 17.45 15.31 -10.13
N MET A 170 18.29 15.93 -10.96
CA MET A 170 19.72 16.09 -10.65
C MET A 170 20.01 17.47 -10.01
N GLY A 171 20.13 17.50 -8.68
CA GLY A 171 21.05 18.43 -8.00
C GLY A 171 20.60 19.85 -7.68
N THR A 172 19.42 20.33 -8.09
CA THR A 172 19.00 21.70 -7.77
C THR A 172 17.51 21.80 -7.47
N MET A 173 17.13 21.56 -6.22
CA MET A 173 16.04 22.27 -5.54
C MET A 173 16.01 21.85 -4.06
N PRO A 174 16.53 22.68 -3.14
CA PRO A 174 15.87 22.78 -1.85
C PRO A 174 14.50 23.45 -2.12
N THR A 175 13.42 22.96 -1.52
CA THR A 175 12.12 23.65 -1.28
C THR A 175 10.85 23.38 -2.09
N THR A 176 10.75 22.43 -3.02
CA THR A 176 9.41 22.02 -3.52
C THR A 176 9.20 20.51 -3.49
N GLN A 177 8.39 20.06 -2.54
CA GLN A 177 7.93 18.68 -2.35
C GLN A 177 6.74 18.31 -3.27
N HIS A 178 6.52 19.05 -4.36
CA HIS A 178 5.41 18.86 -5.29
C HIS A 178 5.90 18.76 -6.73
#